data_AF-A0A3B8LXM1-F1
#
_entry.id   AF-A0A3B8LXM1-F1
#
_cell.length_a   1.000
_cell.length_b   1.000
_cell.length_c   1.000
_cell.angle_alpha   90.00
_cell.angle_beta   90.00
_cell.angle_gamma   90.00
#
_symmetry.space_group_name_H-M   'P 1'
#
loop_
_entity.id
_entity.type
_entity.pdbx_description
1 polymer ?
#
loop_
_entity_poly.entity_id
_entity_poly.type
_entity_poly.pdbx_seq_one_letter_code
_entity_poly.pdbx_strand_id
1 'polypeptide(L)'
;MHLLNAKGQTLRREMEKRVAILLQVDLAIDKQQTQAVIAPLQKLLTSDPHDTACRYQLAQAWQRLGQPEKYKREMERHKHSQALKQELTEKNLEANRSRDNADVRDRLAELCTELGKPELATMWRQAAAACRRLPQPENQSPP
;
A
#
# COMPACT_ATOMS: atom_id res chain seq x y z
N MET A 1 -20.73 1.16 -22.54
CA MET A 1 -19.46 1.83 -22.93
C MET A 1 -19.17 3.14 -22.17
N HIS A 2 -20.16 3.88 -21.64
CA HIS A 2 -19.91 5.17 -20.95
C HIS A 2 -19.21 5.09 -19.57
N LEU A 3 -19.38 4.01 -18.79
CA LEU A 3 -18.81 3.88 -17.44
C LEU A 3 -17.28 3.72 -17.41
N LEU A 4 -16.70 3.08 -18.43
CA LEU A 4 -15.24 2.91 -18.57
C LEU A 4 -14.54 4.24 -18.87
N ASN A 5 -15.18 5.12 -19.65
CA ASN A 5 -14.67 6.44 -19.96
C ASN A 5 -14.68 7.35 -18.72
N ALA A 6 -15.75 7.30 -17.91
CA ALA A 6 -15.86 8.07 -16.67
C ALA A 6 -14.81 7.64 -15.61
N LYS A 7 -14.63 6.33 -15.38
CA LYS A 7 -13.57 5.85 -14.46
C LYS A 7 -12.17 6.23 -14.94
N GLY A 8 -11.90 6.13 -16.24
CA GLY A 8 -10.60 6.54 -16.82
C GLY A 8 -10.32 8.03 -16.64
N GLN A 9 -11.33 8.89 -16.83
CA GLN A 9 -11.20 10.33 -16.61
C GLN A 9 -10.98 10.69 -15.14
N THR A 10 -11.64 10.00 -14.21
CA THR A 10 -11.43 10.20 -12.76
C THR A 10 -10.01 9.83 -12.36
N LEU A 11 -9.53 8.65 -12.76
CA LEU A 11 -8.15 8.20 -12.47
C LEU A 11 -7.12 9.19 -13.01
N ARG A 12 -7.32 9.68 -14.25
CA ARG A 12 -6.44 10.69 -14.86
C ARG A 12 -6.39 11.96 -14.03
N ARG A 13 -7.54 12.51 -13.62
CA ARG A 13 -7.59 13.73 -12.79
C ARG A 13 -6.92 13.53 -11.44
N GLU A 14 -7.08 12.36 -10.82
CA GLU A 14 -6.43 12.02 -9.56
C GLU A 14 -4.91 11.94 -9.71
N MET A 15 -4.42 11.35 -10.80
CA MET A 15 -3.00 11.32 -11.13
C MET A 15 -2.43 12.72 -11.38
N GLU A 16 -3.11 13.55 -12.17
CA GLU A 16 -2.71 14.94 -12.43
C GLU A 16 -2.66 15.74 -11.12
N LYS A 17 -3.66 15.57 -10.24
CA LYS A 17 -3.69 16.18 -8.91
C LYS A 17 -2.51 15.71 -8.04
N ARG A 18 -2.18 14.42 -8.06
CA ARG A 18 -1.03 13.86 -7.33
C ARG A 18 0.28 14.49 -7.81
N VAL A 19 0.50 14.53 -9.13
CA VAL A 19 1.71 15.13 -9.73
C VAL A 19 1.84 16.61 -9.35
N ALA A 20 0.75 17.37 -9.41
CA ALA A 20 0.77 18.78 -9.00
C ALA A 20 1.17 18.97 -7.53
N ILE A 21 0.71 18.09 -6.63
CA ILE A 21 1.07 18.15 -5.21
C ILE A 21 2.55 17.77 -5.00
N LEU A 22 3.06 16.77 -5.73
CA LEU A 22 4.47 16.39 -5.65
C LEU A 22 5.39 17.53 -6.13
N LEU A 23 5.05 18.21 -7.22
CA LEU A 23 5.78 19.39 -7.69
C LEU A 23 5.79 20.53 -6.65
N GLN A 24 4.70 20.72 -5.90
CA GLN A 24 4.67 21.68 -4.80
C GLN A 24 5.63 21.29 -3.66
N VAL A 25 5.73 20.00 -3.34
CA VAL A 25 6.67 19.48 -2.35
C VAL A 25 8.10 19.72 -2.82
N ASP A 26 8.43 19.34 -4.06
CA ASP A 26 9.78 19.47 -4.61
C ASP A 26 10.23 20.94 -4.63
N LEU A 27 9.38 21.85 -5.10
CA LEU A 27 9.67 23.29 -5.11
C LEU A 27 9.89 23.85 -3.68
N ALA A 28 9.11 23.39 -2.70
CA ALA A 28 9.28 23.81 -1.32
C ALA A 28 10.57 23.25 -0.70
N ILE A 29 10.98 22.03 -1.07
CA ILE A 29 12.27 21.45 -0.68
C ILE A 29 13.42 22.27 -1.26
N ASP A 30 13.37 22.59 -2.56
CA ASP A 30 14.41 23.37 -3.25
C ASP A 30 14.57 24.77 -2.62
N LYS A 31 13.45 25.38 -2.21
CA LYS A 31 13.43 26.67 -1.51
C LYS A 31 13.73 26.58 -0.02
N GLN A 32 14.05 25.38 0.50
CA GLN A 32 14.28 25.10 1.93
C GLN A 32 13.09 25.49 2.84
N GLN A 33 11.88 25.56 2.27
CA GLN A 33 10.65 25.91 2.96
C GLN A 33 10.06 24.67 3.67
N THR A 34 10.76 24.18 4.69
CA THR A 34 10.40 22.93 5.38
C THR A 34 8.96 22.92 5.90
N GLN A 35 8.45 24.03 6.41
CA GLN A 35 7.05 24.10 6.87
C GLN A 35 6.04 23.91 5.72
N ALA A 36 6.36 24.35 4.51
CA ALA A 36 5.45 24.34 3.38
C ALA A 36 5.21 22.93 2.80
N VAL A 37 6.10 21.96 3.07
CA VAL A 37 5.92 20.58 2.58
C VAL A 37 4.87 19.79 3.37
N ILE A 38 4.55 20.22 4.60
CA ILE A 38 3.72 19.44 5.54
C ILE A 38 2.32 19.17 5.00
N ALA A 39 1.58 20.23 4.64
CA ALA A 39 0.19 20.09 4.19
C ALA A 39 0.06 19.33 2.85
N PRO A 40 0.90 19.60 1.84
CA PRO A 40 0.98 18.77 0.63
C PRO A 40 1.19 17.27 0.91
N LEU A 41 2.15 16.91 1.75
CA LEU A 41 2.44 15.51 2.08
C LEU A 41 1.28 14.86 2.85
N GLN A 42 0.66 15.56 3.79
CA GLN A 42 -0.53 15.07 4.49
C GLN A 42 -1.72 14.81 3.55
N LYS A 43 -1.88 15.66 2.53
CA LYS A 43 -2.91 15.48 1.51
C LYS A 43 -2.67 14.21 0.67
N LEU A 44 -1.42 13.91 0.31
CA LEU A 44 -1.07 12.65 -0.38
C LEU A 44 -1.35 11.44 0.51
N LEU A 45 -1.00 11.53 1.79
CA LEU A 45 -1.22 10.45 2.77
C LEU A 45 -2.70 10.22 3.12
N THR A 46 -3.58 11.16 2.78
CA THR A 46 -5.04 10.96 2.89
C THR A 46 -5.54 10.01 1.81
N SER A 47 -4.97 10.08 0.59
CA SER A 47 -5.31 9.17 -0.51
C SER A 47 -4.58 7.83 -0.45
N ASP A 48 -3.30 7.84 -0.05
CA ASP A 48 -2.52 6.62 0.15
C ASP A 48 -1.81 6.68 1.52
N PRO A 49 -2.45 6.16 2.57
CA PRO A 49 -1.84 6.07 3.89
C PRO A 49 -0.60 5.18 3.93
N HIS A 50 -0.31 4.37 2.92
CA HIS A 50 0.88 3.52 2.91
C HIS A 50 1.96 4.03 1.95
N ASP A 51 1.89 5.28 1.49
CA ASP A 51 2.95 5.91 0.72
C ASP A 51 4.20 6.13 1.60
N THR A 52 5.12 5.18 1.53
CA THR A 52 6.33 5.12 2.35
C THR A 52 7.28 6.29 2.08
N ALA A 53 7.33 6.78 0.83
CA ALA A 53 8.15 7.93 0.47
C ALA A 53 7.58 9.21 1.09
N CYS A 54 6.27 9.46 0.96
CA CYS A 54 5.62 10.61 1.57
C CYS A 54 5.73 10.58 3.11
N ARG A 55 5.58 9.41 3.74
CA ARG A 55 5.75 9.26 5.20
C ARG A 55 7.16 9.62 5.65
N TYR A 56 8.17 9.14 4.93
CA TYR A 56 9.56 9.44 5.25
C TYR A 56 9.86 10.94 5.08
N GLN A 57 9.46 11.55 3.97
CA GLN A 57 9.61 12.98 3.75
C GLN A 57 8.91 13.82 4.82
N LEU A 58 7.71 13.41 5.24
CA LEU A 58 6.97 14.10 6.31
C LEU A 58 7.69 13.98 7.67
N ALA A 59 8.24 12.80 7.98
CA ALA A 59 9.07 12.61 9.16
C ALA A 59 10.29 13.54 9.12
N GLN A 60 11.04 13.56 8.02
CA GLN A 60 12.21 14.42 7.83
C GLN A 60 11.87 15.91 8.01
N ALA A 61 10.72 16.35 7.49
CA ALA A 61 10.25 17.72 7.68
C ALA A 61 9.98 18.02 9.16
N TRP A 62 9.33 17.11 9.89
CA TRP A 62 9.13 17.27 11.34
C TRP A 62 10.42 17.29 12.14
N GLN A 63 11.42 16.49 11.75
CA GLN A 63 12.73 16.49 12.38
C GLN A 63 13.42 17.85 12.22
N ARG A 64 13.44 18.41 11.01
CA ARG A 64 14.04 19.73 10.72
C ARG A 64 13.33 20.88 11.44
N LEU A 65 12.04 20.75 11.71
CA LEU A 65 11.24 21.72 12.48
C LEU A 65 11.35 21.53 13.99
N GLY A 66 12.19 20.61 14.48
CA GLY A 66 12.36 20.37 15.92
C GLY A 66 11.12 19.74 16.57
N GLN A 67 10.36 18.91 15.83
CA GLN A 67 9.14 18.26 16.30
C GLN A 67 9.36 16.73 16.45
N PRO A 68 10.13 16.27 17.46
CA PRO A 68 10.59 14.88 17.57
C PRO A 68 9.45 13.86 17.73
N GLU A 69 8.37 14.22 18.41
CA GLU A 69 7.22 13.31 18.58
C GLU A 69 6.47 13.08 17.27
N LYS A 70 6.33 14.12 16.43
CA LYS A 70 5.75 13.97 15.10
C LYS A 70 6.67 13.16 14.18
N TYR A 71 7.97 13.37 14.26
CA TYR A 71 8.97 12.55 13.56
C TYR A 71 8.83 11.06 13.91
N LYS A 72 8.86 10.72 15.22
CA LYS A 72 8.74 9.33 15.69
C LYS A 72 7.47 8.67 15.15
N ARG A 73 6.33 9.35 15.27
CA ARG A 73 5.04 8.84 14.81
C ARG A 73 5.03 8.53 13.31
N GLU A 74 5.56 9.42 12.48
CA GLU A 74 5.60 9.16 11.03
C GLU A 74 6.62 8.07 10.66
N MET A 75 7.72 7.95 11.41
CA MET A 75 8.69 6.86 11.23
C MET A 75 8.13 5.49 11.63
N GLU A 76 7.35 5.40 12.71
CA GLU A 76 6.65 4.16 13.09
C GLU A 76 5.68 3.72 11.99
N ARG A 77 4.86 4.65 11.48
CA ARG A 77 3.93 4.38 10.38
C ARG A 77 4.65 4.02 9.09
N HIS A 78 5.80 4.64 8.82
CA HIS A 78 6.65 4.30 7.68
C HIS A 78 7.15 2.86 7.79
N LYS A 79 7.73 2.48 8.94
CA LYS A 79 8.22 1.11 9.18
C LYS A 79 7.10 0.08 9.07
N HIS A 80 5.95 0.35 9.67
CA HIS A 80 4.79 -0.52 9.56
C HIS A 80 4.34 -0.70 8.11
N SER A 81 4.25 0.39 7.34
CA SER A 81 3.89 0.33 5.91
C SER A 81 4.93 -0.43 5.07
N GLN A 82 6.22 -0.30 5.39
CA GLN A 82 7.27 -1.08 4.74
C GLN A 82 7.15 -2.58 5.05
N ALA A 83 6.93 -2.94 6.32
CA ALA A 83 6.75 -4.33 6.73
C ALA A 83 5.57 -4.98 6.00
N LEU A 84 4.41 -4.31 5.93
CA LEU A 84 3.25 -4.81 5.21
C LEU A 84 3.52 -5.02 3.71
N LYS A 85 4.22 -4.08 3.06
CA LYS A 85 4.56 -4.20 1.63
C LYS A 85 5.59 -5.31 1.37
N GLN A 86 6.54 -5.48 2.28
CA GLN A 86 7.52 -6.55 2.21
C GLN A 86 6.84 -7.92 2.35
N GLU A 87 5.99 -8.08 3.37
CA GLU A 87 5.24 -9.32 3.57
C GLU A 87 4.29 -9.62 2.39
N LEU A 88 3.63 -8.59 1.85
CA LEU A 88 2.79 -8.74 0.65
C LEU A 88 3.60 -9.29 -0.53
N THR A 89 4.83 -8.79 -0.72
CA THR A 89 5.72 -9.25 -1.80
C THR A 89 6.12 -10.71 -1.59
N GLU A 90 6.54 -11.06 -0.37
CA GLU A 90 6.93 -12.42 0.01
C GLU A 90 5.77 -13.41 -0.17
N LYS A 91 4.58 -13.06 0.31
CA LYS A 91 3.38 -13.91 0.19
C LYS A 91 2.92 -14.07 -1.25
N ASN A 92 3.08 -13.04 -2.10
CA ASN A 92 2.79 -13.19 -3.53
C ASN A 92 3.74 -14.20 -4.20
N LEU A 93 5.03 -14.17 -3.85
CA LEU A 93 5.99 -15.15 -4.33
C LEU A 93 5.66 -16.56 -3.83
N GLU A 94 5.23 -16.69 -2.58
CA GLU A 94 4.80 -17.95 -1.99
C GLU A 94 3.54 -18.50 -2.67
N ALA A 95 2.53 -17.67 -2.92
CA ALA A 95 1.28 -18.07 -3.59
C ALA A 95 1.50 -18.57 -5.02
N ASN A 96 2.54 -18.07 -5.69
CA ASN A 96 2.97 -18.53 -7.00
C ASN A 96 3.61 -19.92 -6.94
N ARG A 97 4.32 -20.24 -5.85
CA ARG A 97 4.98 -21.55 -5.64
C ARG A 97 3.98 -22.61 -5.15
N SER A 98 3.06 -22.24 -4.28
CA SER A 98 2.08 -23.14 -3.64
C SER A 98 0.66 -22.77 -4.09
N ARG A 99 0.24 -23.33 -5.23
CA ARG A 99 -1.00 -22.95 -5.94
C ARG A 99 -2.28 -23.34 -5.20
N ASP A 100 -2.19 -24.28 -4.27
CA ASP A 100 -3.28 -24.88 -3.49
C ASP A 100 -3.26 -24.45 -2.01
N ASN A 101 -2.29 -23.64 -1.58
CA ASN A 101 -2.22 -23.15 -0.22
C ASN A 101 -3.24 -22.02 0.01
N ALA A 102 -4.33 -22.32 0.72
CA ALA A 102 -5.38 -21.37 1.05
C ALA A 102 -4.94 -20.31 2.08
N ASP A 103 -4.08 -20.68 3.03
CA ASP A 103 -3.67 -19.80 4.13
C ASP A 103 -2.80 -18.66 3.63
N VAL A 104 -1.92 -18.93 2.66
CA VAL A 104 -1.12 -17.88 1.99
C VAL A 104 -2.04 -16.87 1.28
N ARG A 105 -3.14 -17.34 0.69
CA ARG A 105 -4.11 -16.49 -0.01
C ARG A 105 -4.95 -15.67 0.97
N ASP A 106 -5.34 -16.24 2.11
CA ASP A 106 -6.00 -15.46 3.15
C ASP A 106 -5.07 -14.39 3.73
N ARG A 107 -3.79 -14.72 3.96
CA ARG A 107 -2.83 -13.71 4.42
C ARG A 107 -2.65 -12.58 3.39
N LEU A 108 -2.61 -12.91 2.10
CA LEU A 108 -2.61 -11.89 1.04
C LEU A 108 -3.86 -11.01 1.07
N ALA A 109 -5.02 -11.56 1.40
CA ALA A 109 -6.26 -10.79 1.54
C ALA A 109 -6.24 -9.83 2.73
N GLU A 110 -5.73 -10.28 3.87
CA GLU A 110 -5.53 -9.44 5.07
C GLU A 110 -4.58 -8.28 4.76
N LEU A 111 -3.42 -8.58 4.20
CA LEU A 111 -2.43 -7.56 3.82
C LEU A 111 -3.00 -6.55 2.82
N CYS A 112 -3.77 -7.00 1.83
CA CYS A 112 -4.44 -6.09 0.90
C CYS A 112 -5.50 -5.24 1.61
N THR A 113 -6.20 -5.76 2.61
CA THR A 113 -7.17 -4.98 3.41
C THR A 113 -6.46 -3.91 4.22
N GLU A 114 -5.40 -4.28 4.94
CA GLU A 114 -4.58 -3.35 5.72
C GLU A 114 -3.98 -2.25 4.85
N LEU A 115 -3.50 -2.59 3.65
CA LEU A 115 -2.92 -1.66 2.67
C LEU A 115 -3.97 -0.83 1.89
N GLY A 116 -5.26 -0.93 2.21
CA GLY A 116 -6.31 -0.15 1.55
C GLY A 116 -6.61 -0.59 0.11
N LYS A 117 -6.37 -1.86 -0.23
CA LYS A 117 -6.60 -2.48 -1.55
C LYS A 117 -7.75 -3.51 -1.49
N PRO A 118 -9.01 -3.08 -1.26
CA PRO A 118 -10.13 -3.99 -0.97
C PRO A 118 -10.53 -4.90 -2.15
N GLU A 119 -10.35 -4.44 -3.39
CA GLU A 119 -10.64 -5.26 -4.58
C GLU A 119 -9.69 -6.45 -4.66
N LEU A 120 -8.38 -6.22 -4.45
CA LEU A 120 -7.38 -7.28 -4.37
C LEU A 120 -7.62 -8.19 -3.17
N ALA A 121 -8.00 -7.65 -2.02
CA ALA A 121 -8.36 -8.45 -0.85
C ALA A 121 -9.49 -9.43 -1.17
N THR A 122 -10.54 -8.95 -1.86
CA THR A 122 -11.68 -9.78 -2.26
C THR A 122 -11.26 -10.90 -3.21
N MET A 123 -10.45 -10.57 -4.22
CA MET A 123 -9.89 -11.56 -5.15
C MET A 123 -9.11 -12.65 -4.41
N TRP A 124 -8.26 -12.28 -3.44
CA TRP A 124 -7.47 -13.24 -2.67
C TRP A 124 -8.32 -14.15 -1.77
N ARG A 125 -9.38 -13.62 -1.14
CA ARG A 125 -10.34 -14.46 -0.38
C ARG A 125 -11.04 -15.47 -1.28
N GLN A 126 -11.43 -15.05 -2.48
CA GLN A 126 -12.04 -15.97 -3.46
C GLN A 126 -11.06 -17.06 -3.89
N ALA A 127 -9.79 -16.72 -4.10
CA ALA A 127 -8.75 -17.70 -4.41
C ALA A 127 -8.53 -18.68 -3.25
N ALA A 128 -8.49 -18.21 -2.00
CA ALA A 128 -8.37 -19.08 -0.83
C ALA A 128 -9.56 -20.05 -0.71
N ALA A 129 -10.78 -19.56 -0.91
CA ALA A 129 -11.98 -20.40 -0.95
C ALA A 129 -11.94 -21.44 -2.08
N ALA A 130 -11.36 -21.10 -3.23
CA ALA A 130 -11.18 -22.06 -4.32
C ALA A 130 -10.18 -23.16 -3.96
N CYS A 131 -9.04 -22.82 -3.34
CA CYS A 131 -8.07 -23.81 -2.85
C CYS A 131 -8.69 -24.83 -1.90
N ARG A 132 -9.56 -24.37 -0.98
CA ARG A 132 -10.28 -25.25 -0.03
C ARG A 132 -11.29 -26.19 -0.68
N ARG A 133 -11.79 -25.87 -1.87
CA ARG A 133 -12.77 -26.69 -2.60
C ARG A 133 -12.12 -27.74 -3.49
N LEU A 134 -10.83 -27.61 -3.79
CA LEU A 134 -10.11 -28.61 -4.55
C LEU A 134 -9.87 -29.83 -3.65
N PRO A 135 -10.13 -31.06 -4.12
CA PRO A 135 -9.74 -32.25 -3.38
C PRO A 135 -8.23 -32.22 -3.16
N GLN A 136 -7.80 -32.28 -1.90
CA GLN A 136 -6.39 -32.45 -1.59
C GLN A 136 -5.94 -33.81 -2.15
N PRO A 137 -4.76 -33.91 -2.78
CA PRO A 137 -4.24 -35.20 -3.18
C PRO A 137 -4.19 -36.09 -1.93
N GLU A 138 -5.01 -37.13 -1.92
CA GLU A 138 -5.04 -38.11 -0.84
C GLU A 138 -3.61 -38.62 -0.62
N ASN A 139 -3.19 -38.60 0.64
CA ASN A 139 -2.02 -39.32 1.12
C ASN A 139 -2.00 -40.71 0.49
N GLN A 140 -1.15 -40.91 -0.51
CA GLN A 140 -0.86 -42.24 -1.03
C GLN A 140 -0.06 -42.96 0.06
N SER A 141 -0.77 -43.63 0.96
CA SER A 141 -0.17 -44.66 1.81
C SER A 141 0.20 -45.85 0.89
N PRO A 142 1.48 -46.22 0.77
CA PRO A 142 1.83 -47.46 0.09
C PRO A 142 1.42 -48.67 0.97
N PRO A 143 1.13 -49.82 0.34
CA PRO A 143 0.70 -51.05 1.04
C PRO A 143 1.79 -51.63 1.97
#